data_AF-A0A7J6NR12-F1
#
_entry.id   AF-A0A7J6NR12-F1
#
_cell.length_a   1.000
_cell.length_b   1.000
_cell.length_c   1.000
_cell.angle_alpha   90.00
_cell.angle_beta   90.00
_cell.angle_gamma   90.00
#
_symmetry.space_group_name_H-M   'P 1'
#
loop_
_entity.id
_entity.type
_entity.pdbx_description
1 polymer ?
#
loop_
_entity_poly.entity_id
_entity_poly.type
_entity_poly.pdbx_seq_one_letter_code
_entity_poly.pdbx_strand_id
1 'polypeptide(L)'
;MAVDSSPSAAAAAAHDPGVLTGLLPSDTGFVSSTCRPVRRSESAHEWGAVEWAIQCIYRASAKVGLCSLWAVEHPELNRAFDASLARAGSEARESSFVTSVEAAELPPRLPIRRVAQHGFAGVRSFRVHLGNRRLPEPQDLTRRSGVNFFEIVLCRVRLGHTKVHDNGRPPPAAVTGQYDSCLILDDQEQPLYLVKDAQSQLLPVYVARVRVMSSGESGSSAANQFDGRPPPALLQGLPCDICETNCSTLWCVNDQAKLCKECDYRLHEVERLGDPDHHSRSEELLRHMRESSMIIRQRHVRVPINERPGMDPGVCHLLPAADGAEAPPAAWWDRKLEIPVSSVAKSEQYPSNVDETRLQPLASAYQEGVAAESNRRNFLLSLLREIDSLGAQLERESSVSVDSRIRTVHSHAMQKLSFHCEKVMTDLLTAEESAQNHLNVLKWAKEVASPQQQIMTPKAWLELWMEHYRLVKELAESMRADTSLRRELVEPSPMVERCSMQVGLSADDGLPSVTSRTNYSNR
;
A
#
# COMPACT_ATOMS: atom_id res chain seq x y z
N MET A 1 10.41 73.33 17.98
CA MET A 1 10.27 73.19 19.45
C MET A 1 9.01 72.37 19.69
N ALA A 2 9.06 71.05 19.55
CA ALA A 2 9.57 70.05 20.51
C ALA A 2 8.75 70.04 21.79
N VAL A 3 7.74 69.16 21.86
CA VAL A 3 7.22 68.58 23.11
C VAL A 3 6.76 67.16 22.82
N ASP A 4 7.28 66.25 23.64
CA ASP A 4 7.20 64.80 23.61
C ASP A 4 5.78 64.23 23.74
N SER A 5 5.56 63.09 23.08
CA SER A 5 4.47 62.17 23.36
C SER A 5 5.03 60.78 23.66
N SER A 6 5.15 60.48 24.96
CA SER A 6 5.36 59.12 25.47
C SER A 6 4.02 58.57 25.97
N PRO A 7 3.63 57.34 25.61
CA PRO A 7 2.68 56.58 26.40
C PRO A 7 3.37 55.46 27.18
N SER A 8 3.21 55.57 28.49
CA SER A 8 3.27 54.57 29.55
C SER A 8 3.12 53.10 29.11
N ALA A 9 4.12 52.30 29.45
CA ALA A 9 4.09 50.84 29.40
C ALA A 9 3.17 50.27 30.50
N ALA A 10 2.11 49.57 30.09
CA ALA A 10 1.39 48.63 30.95
C ALA A 10 1.87 47.22 30.63
N ALA A 11 2.47 46.57 31.62
CA ALA A 11 2.98 45.22 31.54
C ALA A 11 1.84 44.20 31.38
N ALA A 12 1.75 43.59 30.20
CA ALA A 12 1.09 42.31 30.01
C ALA A 12 2.16 41.23 30.04
N ALA A 13 2.21 40.47 31.14
CA ALA A 13 3.07 39.29 31.27
C ALA A 13 2.55 38.20 30.33
N ALA A 14 3.09 38.18 29.11
CA ALA A 14 3.02 37.01 28.24
C ALA A 14 4.03 35.98 28.77
N HIS A 15 3.52 34.85 29.27
CA HIS A 15 4.33 33.68 29.55
C HIS A 15 4.91 33.16 28.23
N ASP A 16 6.20 33.37 28.07
CA ASP A 16 7.04 32.85 27.00
C ASP A 16 7.19 31.32 27.15
N PRO A 17 6.74 30.47 26.21
CA PRO A 17 7.03 29.04 26.21
C PRO A 17 8.45 28.81 25.66
N GLY A 18 9.43 29.44 26.30
CA GLY A 18 10.77 29.63 25.78
C GLY A 18 11.87 28.97 26.60
N VAL A 19 11.66 27.85 27.29
CA VAL A 19 12.75 27.17 28.03
C VAL A 19 12.55 25.66 28.10
N LEU A 20 12.65 24.91 26.99
CA LEU A 20 12.96 23.46 27.01
C LEU A 20 13.61 22.95 25.69
N THR A 21 14.28 23.81 24.91
CA THR A 21 14.99 23.39 23.67
C THR A 21 16.48 23.14 23.85
N GLY A 22 17.00 23.22 25.09
CA GLY A 22 18.44 23.23 25.36
C GLY A 22 19.00 22.03 26.10
N LEU A 23 18.57 20.78 25.85
CA LEU A 23 19.22 19.59 26.46
C LEU A 23 19.16 18.29 25.63
N LEU A 24 18.90 18.36 24.31
CA LEU A 24 19.21 17.23 23.44
C LEU A 24 20.56 17.52 22.79
N PRO A 25 21.65 16.80 23.13
CA PRO A 25 22.81 16.82 22.25
C PRO A 25 22.29 16.43 20.87
N SER A 26 22.76 17.11 19.84
CA SER A 26 22.52 16.78 18.45
C SER A 26 22.93 15.32 18.22
N ASP A 27 22.02 14.38 18.48
CA ASP A 27 22.05 12.96 18.11
C ASP A 27 21.87 12.87 16.57
N THR A 28 22.54 13.75 15.81
CA THR A 28 22.61 13.80 14.35
C THR A 28 23.38 12.60 13.78
N GLY A 29 23.97 11.75 14.63
CA GLY A 29 24.70 10.55 14.24
C GLY A 29 23.83 9.49 13.54
N PHE A 30 22.51 9.54 13.69
CA PHE A 30 21.58 8.63 13.00
C PHE A 30 21.13 9.14 11.61
N VAL A 31 21.45 10.38 11.24
CA VAL A 31 21.04 10.94 9.94
C VAL A 31 21.91 10.33 8.83
N SER A 32 21.51 9.17 8.33
CA SER A 32 21.94 8.71 7.01
C SER A 32 21.12 9.41 5.93
N SER A 33 21.65 9.44 4.71
CA SER A 33 20.88 9.86 3.52
C SER A 33 19.64 8.99 3.26
N THR A 34 19.52 7.84 3.93
CA THR A 34 18.40 6.88 3.79
C THR A 34 17.35 7.01 4.91
N CYS A 35 17.51 7.95 5.84
CA CYS A 35 16.58 8.14 6.95
C CYS A 35 16.05 9.57 6.99
N ARG A 36 14.73 9.73 6.91
CA ARG A 36 14.05 11.02 7.06
C ARG A 36 13.46 11.12 8.47
N PRO A 37 13.81 12.15 9.26
CA PRO A 37 13.17 12.36 10.57
C PRO A 37 11.68 12.66 10.38
N VAL A 38 10.83 11.98 11.15
CA VAL A 38 9.37 12.18 11.13
C VAL A 38 9.02 13.10 12.30
N ARG A 39 8.64 14.35 11.99
CA ARG A 39 8.30 15.35 13.02
C ARG A 39 6.84 15.20 13.42
N ARG A 40 6.59 15.13 14.72
CA ARG A 40 5.23 14.98 15.30
C ARG A 40 4.23 16.03 14.78
N SER A 41 4.67 17.27 14.53
CA SER A 41 3.82 18.38 14.06
C SER A 41 3.48 18.31 12.57
N GLU A 42 4.37 17.77 11.74
CA GLU A 42 4.23 17.79 10.27
C GLU A 42 3.49 16.55 9.75
N SER A 43 3.54 15.44 10.49
CA SER A 43 3.02 14.13 10.07
C SER A 43 2.32 13.41 11.23
N ALA A 44 1.38 14.09 11.87
CA ALA A 44 0.64 13.59 13.04
C ALA A 44 -0.01 12.23 12.80
N HIS A 45 -0.51 11.97 11.58
CA HIS A 45 -1.11 10.70 11.20
C HIS A 45 -0.08 9.55 11.17
N GLU A 46 1.07 9.77 10.52
CA GLU A 46 2.15 8.76 10.45
C GLU A 46 2.71 8.45 11.85
N TRP A 47 2.94 9.50 12.65
CA TRP A 47 3.39 9.35 14.03
C TRP A 47 2.41 8.55 14.88
N GLY A 48 1.12 8.92 14.86
CA GLY A 48 0.07 8.24 15.62
C GLY A 48 -0.12 6.79 15.20
N ALA A 49 -0.03 6.50 13.90
CA ALA A 49 -0.12 5.13 13.39
C ALA A 49 1.05 4.25 13.87
N VAL A 50 2.28 4.78 13.83
CA VAL A 50 3.48 4.07 14.32
C VAL A 50 3.42 3.87 15.83
N GLU A 51 3.04 4.90 16.59
CA GLU A 51 2.90 4.80 18.04
C GLU A 51 1.85 3.75 18.44
N TRP A 52 0.69 3.75 17.75
CA TRP A 52 -0.33 2.74 17.95
C TRP A 52 0.15 1.32 17.58
N ALA A 53 0.88 1.16 16.49
CA ALA A 53 1.44 -0.14 16.11
C ALA A 53 2.41 -0.67 17.18
N ILE A 54 3.26 0.20 17.73
CA ILE A 54 4.15 -0.13 18.85
C ILE A 54 3.34 -0.54 20.07
N GLN A 55 2.34 0.23 20.47
CA GLN A 55 1.45 -0.15 21.58
C GLN A 55 0.76 -1.49 21.35
N CYS A 56 0.34 -1.79 20.10
CA CYS A 56 -0.23 -3.09 19.75
C CYS A 56 0.77 -4.24 19.89
N ILE A 57 2.03 -4.01 19.54
CA ILE A 57 3.08 -5.01 19.67
C ILE A 57 3.38 -5.31 21.15
N TYR A 58 3.38 -4.31 22.03
CA TYR A 58 3.76 -4.47 23.46
C TYR A 58 2.56 -4.59 24.44
N ARG A 59 1.36 -4.86 23.93
CA ARG A 59 0.01 -4.76 24.56
C ARG A 59 -0.16 -5.13 26.04
N ALA A 60 0.70 -5.97 26.63
CA ALA A 60 0.48 -6.54 27.96
C ALA A 60 1.41 -6.03 29.08
N SER A 61 2.51 -5.31 28.80
CA SER A 61 3.60 -5.19 29.78
C SER A 61 3.92 -3.79 30.32
N ALA A 62 3.71 -2.69 29.58
CA ALA A 62 3.61 -1.32 30.15
C ALA A 62 3.11 -0.31 29.11
N LYS A 63 2.83 0.91 29.55
CA LYS A 63 2.59 2.03 28.65
C LYS A 63 3.92 2.44 28.00
N VAL A 64 4.01 2.29 26.68
CA VAL A 64 5.12 2.77 25.86
C VAL A 64 4.73 4.07 25.16
N GLY A 65 5.68 5.00 25.08
CA GLY A 65 5.52 6.27 24.37
C GLY A 65 6.59 6.44 23.30
N LEU A 66 6.22 6.97 22.14
CA LEU A 66 7.16 7.23 21.06
C LEU A 66 7.93 8.54 21.33
N CYS A 67 9.26 8.50 21.34
CA CYS A 67 10.09 9.69 21.59
C CYS A 67 10.64 10.32 20.31
N SER A 68 11.11 9.48 19.39
CA SER A 68 11.64 9.92 18.11
C SER A 68 11.41 8.84 17.07
N LEU A 69 11.16 9.29 15.84
CA LEU A 69 10.78 8.44 14.72
C LEU A 69 11.55 8.89 13.47
N TRP A 70 12.11 7.92 12.76
CA TRP A 70 12.76 8.11 11.46
C TRP A 70 12.16 7.14 10.46
N ALA A 71 11.70 7.67 9.32
CA ALA A 71 11.27 6.88 8.18
C ALA A 71 12.50 6.43 7.41
N VAL A 72 12.57 5.13 7.08
CA VAL A 72 13.65 4.54 6.30
C VAL A 72 13.24 4.56 4.83
N GLU A 73 13.89 5.41 4.04
CA GLU A 73 13.65 5.59 2.62
C GLU A 73 14.81 4.98 1.83
N HIS A 74 14.65 3.72 1.43
CA HIS A 74 15.66 3.02 0.64
C HIS A 74 15.05 2.44 -0.65
N PRO A 75 15.08 3.20 -1.77
CA PRO A 75 14.41 2.81 -3.01
C PRO A 75 14.86 1.46 -3.57
N GLU A 76 16.13 1.08 -3.38
CA GLU A 76 16.65 -0.22 -3.83
C GLU A 76 16.13 -1.40 -2.99
N LEU A 77 16.04 -1.25 -1.66
CA LEU A 77 15.48 -2.27 -0.78
C LEU A 77 13.97 -2.41 -1.01
N ASN A 78 13.27 -1.29 -1.19
CA ASN A 78 11.84 -1.30 -1.57
C ASN A 78 11.64 -2.07 -2.88
N ARG A 79 12.40 -1.74 -3.94
CA ARG A 79 12.35 -2.44 -5.22
C ARG A 79 12.69 -3.93 -5.09
N ALA A 80 13.70 -4.28 -4.30
CA ALA A 80 14.08 -5.68 -4.07
C ALA A 80 13.00 -6.45 -3.32
N PHE A 81 12.39 -5.85 -2.30
CA PHE A 81 11.27 -6.39 -1.52
C PHE A 81 10.03 -6.58 -2.39
N ASP A 82 9.65 -5.56 -3.18
CA ASP A 82 8.50 -5.62 -4.08
C ASP A 82 8.71 -6.63 -5.20
N ALA A 83 9.93 -6.73 -5.76
CA ALA A 83 10.29 -7.78 -6.70
C ALA A 83 10.21 -9.18 -6.06
N SER A 84 10.57 -9.31 -4.79
CA SER A 84 10.43 -10.55 -4.02
C SER A 84 8.95 -10.92 -3.80
N LEU A 85 8.10 -9.93 -3.50
CA LEU A 85 6.66 -10.10 -3.37
C LEU A 85 6.02 -10.49 -4.71
N ALA A 86 6.46 -9.87 -5.81
CA ALA A 86 5.97 -10.18 -7.15
C ALA A 86 6.32 -11.60 -7.61
N ARG A 87 7.47 -12.14 -7.19
CA ARG A 87 7.89 -13.52 -7.50
C ARG A 87 7.10 -14.59 -6.74
N ALA A 88 6.48 -14.25 -5.60
CA ALA A 88 5.80 -15.21 -4.74
C ALA A 88 4.40 -15.65 -5.25
N GLY A 89 3.98 -15.18 -6.43
CA GLY A 89 2.65 -15.45 -6.99
C GLY A 89 1.58 -14.48 -6.49
N SER A 90 0.41 -14.48 -7.13
CA SER A 90 -0.69 -13.55 -6.83
C SER A 90 -1.28 -13.75 -5.43
N GLU A 91 -1.32 -14.99 -4.92
CA GLU A 91 -1.84 -15.31 -3.58
C GLU A 91 -0.94 -14.77 -2.45
N ALA A 92 0.37 -14.67 -2.67
CA ALA A 92 1.32 -14.16 -1.68
C ALA A 92 1.48 -12.63 -1.70
N ARG A 93 0.84 -11.92 -2.65
CA ARG A 93 0.95 -10.44 -2.74
C ARG A 93 0.25 -9.73 -1.59
N GLU A 94 -0.75 -10.35 -0.98
CA GLU A 94 -1.52 -9.74 0.11
C GLU A 94 -0.95 -10.06 1.50
N SER A 95 0.03 -10.97 1.61
CA SER A 95 0.51 -11.48 2.89
C SER A 95 1.80 -10.78 3.32
N SER A 96 1.71 -9.51 3.70
CA SER A 96 2.80 -8.84 4.44
C SER A 96 2.28 -8.20 5.73
N PHE A 97 3.05 -8.26 6.81
CA PHE A 97 2.69 -7.66 8.09
C PHE A 97 3.84 -6.81 8.63
N VAL A 98 3.56 -5.98 9.63
CA VAL A 98 4.55 -5.15 10.31
C VAL A 98 4.92 -5.77 11.66
N THR A 99 6.20 -5.83 11.96
CA THR A 99 6.74 -6.27 13.26
C THR A 99 7.84 -5.34 13.75
N SER A 100 8.18 -5.42 15.02
CA SER A 100 9.33 -4.74 15.60
C SER A 100 10.49 -5.70 15.88
N VAL A 101 11.69 -5.28 15.50
CA VAL A 101 12.96 -5.89 15.88
C VAL A 101 13.64 -4.96 16.88
N GLU A 102 13.96 -5.45 18.07
CA GLU A 102 14.68 -4.65 19.06
C GLU A 102 16.16 -4.53 18.70
N ALA A 103 16.78 -3.38 19.00
CA ALA A 103 18.19 -3.16 18.72
C ALA A 103 19.10 -4.19 19.40
N ALA A 104 18.71 -4.68 20.59
CA ALA A 104 19.44 -5.69 21.35
C ALA A 104 19.42 -7.09 20.69
N GLU A 105 18.43 -7.38 19.85
CA GLU A 105 18.33 -8.66 19.11
C GLU A 105 19.16 -8.68 17.84
N LEU A 106 19.59 -7.50 17.36
CA LEU A 106 20.40 -7.41 16.17
C LEU A 106 21.80 -7.98 16.45
N PRO A 107 22.38 -8.76 15.52
CA PRO A 107 23.76 -9.22 15.65
C PRO A 107 24.70 -8.02 15.84
N PRO A 108 25.77 -8.13 16.65
CA PRO A 108 26.70 -7.01 16.88
C PRO A 108 27.32 -6.43 15.60
N ARG A 109 27.37 -7.22 14.51
CA ARG A 109 27.88 -6.81 13.19
C ARG A 109 26.87 -6.01 12.37
N LEU A 110 25.61 -5.98 12.79
CA LEU A 110 24.48 -5.37 12.10
C LEU A 110 23.72 -4.41 13.03
N PRO A 111 24.36 -3.32 13.50
CA PRO A 111 23.67 -2.34 14.34
C PRO A 111 22.50 -1.69 13.59
N ILE A 112 21.58 -1.07 14.35
CA ILE A 112 20.34 -0.49 13.81
C ILE A 112 20.57 0.50 12.66
N ARG A 113 21.67 1.26 12.73
CA ARG A 113 22.12 2.17 11.65
C ARG A 113 22.45 1.43 10.36
N ARG A 114 23.11 0.27 10.46
CA ARG A 114 23.47 -0.57 9.30
C ARG A 114 22.23 -1.23 8.71
N VAL A 115 21.27 -1.64 9.55
CA VAL A 115 19.95 -2.13 9.10
C VAL A 115 19.22 -1.06 8.29
N ALA A 116 19.16 0.17 8.80
CA ALA A 116 18.50 1.27 8.10
C ALA A 116 19.19 1.67 6.77
N GLN A 117 20.52 1.49 6.67
CA GLN A 117 21.29 1.83 5.48
C GLN A 117 21.38 0.72 4.43
N HIS A 118 21.38 -0.54 4.84
CA HIS A 118 21.70 -1.67 3.96
C HIS A 118 20.73 -2.84 4.11
N GLY A 119 19.65 -2.67 4.87
CA GLY A 119 18.72 -3.75 5.22
C GLY A 119 19.42 -4.82 6.06
N PHE A 120 18.90 -6.04 6.00
CA PHE A 120 19.45 -7.19 6.73
C PHE A 120 20.56 -7.92 5.97
N ALA A 121 21.40 -7.18 5.22
CA ALA A 121 22.45 -7.74 4.39
C ALA A 121 23.44 -8.62 5.19
N GLY A 122 23.70 -9.82 4.69
CA GLY A 122 24.62 -10.78 5.32
C GLY A 122 24.00 -11.61 6.46
N VAL A 123 22.73 -11.37 6.80
CA VAL A 123 21.98 -12.23 7.72
C VAL A 123 21.23 -13.28 6.90
N ARG A 124 21.57 -14.55 7.11
CA ARG A 124 20.87 -15.66 6.47
C ARG A 124 19.45 -15.74 7.03
N SER A 125 19.33 -16.16 8.29
CA SER A 125 18.05 -16.23 8.97
C SER A 125 17.92 -15.21 10.09
N PHE A 126 16.70 -14.73 10.30
CA PHE A 126 16.40 -13.77 11.35
C PHE A 126 15.08 -14.12 12.04
N ARG A 127 15.01 -13.90 13.35
CA ARG A 127 13.83 -14.17 14.18
C ARG A 127 13.08 -12.86 14.39
N VAL A 128 11.78 -12.86 14.16
CA VAL A 128 10.91 -11.71 14.45
C VAL A 128 9.70 -12.18 15.26
N HIS A 129 9.28 -11.35 16.21
CA HIS A 129 8.17 -11.67 17.10
C HIS A 129 6.83 -11.21 16.51
N LEU A 130 5.75 -11.96 16.73
CA LEU A 130 4.41 -11.60 16.25
C LEU A 130 3.51 -11.17 17.41
N GLY A 131 3.42 -9.85 17.65
CA GLY A 131 2.53 -9.28 18.67
C GLY A 131 2.86 -9.69 20.11
N ASN A 132 2.12 -9.13 21.07
CA ASN A 132 2.17 -9.42 22.51
C ASN A 132 3.59 -9.58 23.11
N ARG A 133 4.52 -8.78 22.60
CA ARG A 133 5.93 -8.78 23.00
C ARG A 133 6.03 -8.23 24.42
N ARG A 134 6.84 -8.89 25.25
CA ARG A 134 7.19 -8.37 26.57
C ARG A 134 8.17 -7.22 26.39
N LEU A 135 8.10 -6.23 27.27
CA LEU A 135 9.10 -5.19 27.29
C LEU A 135 10.50 -5.77 27.58
N PRO A 136 11.55 -5.15 27.04
CA PRO A 136 12.92 -5.52 27.37
C PRO A 136 13.14 -5.48 28.89
N GLU A 137 13.98 -6.37 29.40
CA GLU A 137 14.34 -6.32 30.81
C GLU A 137 15.03 -4.99 31.13
N PRO A 138 14.91 -4.47 32.37
CA PRO A 138 15.51 -3.19 32.74
C PRO A 138 17.00 -3.05 32.45
N GLN A 139 17.74 -4.17 32.38
CA GLN A 139 19.17 -4.21 32.03
C GLN A 139 19.46 -3.91 30.55
N ASP A 140 18.49 -4.16 29.67
CA ASP A 140 18.58 -3.93 28.22
C ASP A 140 18.11 -2.51 27.84
N LEU A 141 17.51 -1.79 28.79
CA LEU A 141 17.05 -0.42 28.59
C LEU A 141 18.21 0.56 28.74
N THR A 142 18.35 1.46 27.78
CA THR A 142 19.26 2.58 27.89
C THR A 142 18.65 3.64 28.79
N ARG A 143 19.24 3.89 29.96
CA ARG A 143 18.79 4.91 30.91
C ARG A 143 19.44 6.26 30.60
N ARG A 144 18.65 7.27 30.26
CA ARG A 144 19.11 8.66 30.11
C ARG A 144 18.22 9.58 30.94
N SER A 145 18.82 10.39 31.81
CA SER A 145 18.10 11.34 32.69
C SER A 145 16.97 10.70 33.52
N GLY A 146 17.21 9.47 34.03
CA GLY A 146 16.24 8.73 34.84
C GLY A 146 15.16 8.00 34.03
N VAL A 147 15.01 8.29 32.74
CA VAL A 147 14.04 7.67 31.85
C VAL A 147 14.66 6.48 31.11
N ASN A 148 13.91 5.39 31.02
CA ASN A 148 14.31 4.18 30.31
C ASN A 148 13.84 4.24 28.86
N PHE A 149 14.78 4.03 27.93
CA PHE A 149 14.52 3.99 26.50
C PHE A 149 15.06 2.71 25.87
N PHE A 150 14.47 2.31 24.76
CA PHE A 150 15.03 1.30 23.87
C PHE A 150 14.78 1.70 22.42
N GLU A 151 15.58 1.14 21.52
CA GLU A 151 15.48 1.41 20.08
C GLU A 151 14.94 0.17 19.36
N ILE A 152 14.03 0.40 18.42
CA ILE A 152 13.41 -0.65 17.61
C ILE A 152 13.44 -0.27 16.13
N VAL A 153 13.47 -1.30 15.28
CA VAL A 153 13.20 -1.19 13.84
C VAL A 153 11.85 -1.80 13.56
N LEU A 154 10.92 -1.02 13.03
CA LEU A 154 9.70 -1.56 12.45
C LEU A 154 10.01 -2.06 11.05
N CYS A 155 9.75 -3.34 10.82
CA CYS A 155 10.01 -4.01 9.56
C CYS A 155 8.70 -4.48 8.94
N ARG A 156 8.58 -4.30 7.63
CA ARG A 156 7.59 -5.01 6.82
C ARG A 156 8.16 -6.39 6.50
N VAL A 157 7.41 -7.43 6.81
CA VAL A 157 7.81 -8.82 6.60
C VAL A 157 6.95 -9.40 5.49
N ARG A 158 7.60 -9.99 4.50
CA ARG A 158 6.92 -10.79 3.46
C ARG A 158 6.61 -12.17 4.04
N LEU A 159 5.35 -12.55 4.10
CA LEU A 159 4.96 -13.94 4.32
C LEU A 159 5.12 -14.66 2.98
N GLY A 160 6.05 -15.59 2.90
CA GLY A 160 6.08 -16.57 1.82
C GLY A 160 5.37 -17.85 2.24
N HIS A 161 5.73 -18.96 1.62
CA HIS A 161 5.30 -20.28 2.09
C HIS A 161 5.79 -20.48 3.53
N THR A 162 4.87 -20.38 4.49
CA THR A 162 5.16 -20.47 5.92
C THR A 162 4.84 -21.86 6.42
N LYS A 163 5.81 -22.51 7.06
CA LYS A 163 5.56 -23.77 7.78
C LYS A 163 5.26 -23.47 9.25
N VAL A 164 4.14 -23.96 9.78
CA VAL A 164 3.80 -23.85 11.20
C VAL A 164 4.42 -25.03 11.96
N HIS A 165 5.00 -24.75 13.12
CA HIS A 165 5.62 -25.72 14.01
C HIS A 165 5.07 -25.56 15.42
N ASP A 166 4.46 -26.62 15.96
CA ASP A 166 3.66 -26.58 17.20
C ASP A 166 4.43 -26.93 18.48
N ASN A 167 5.76 -27.13 18.43
CA ASN A 167 6.51 -27.72 19.56
C ASN A 167 7.68 -26.86 20.09
N GLY A 168 7.68 -25.54 19.84
CA GLY A 168 8.70 -24.59 20.31
C GLY A 168 10.15 -24.82 19.84
N ARG A 169 10.50 -26.01 19.33
CA ARG A 169 11.84 -26.34 18.84
C ARG A 169 11.97 -25.92 17.38
N PRO A 170 12.93 -25.04 17.05
CA PRO A 170 13.21 -24.72 15.66
C PRO A 170 13.65 -26.01 14.94
N PRO A 171 13.12 -26.29 13.74
CA PRO A 171 13.56 -27.44 12.97
C PRO A 171 15.08 -27.38 12.74
N PRO A 172 15.81 -28.49 12.90
CA PRO A 172 17.26 -28.51 12.79
C PRO A 172 17.69 -28.22 11.35
N ALA A 173 18.19 -27.01 11.07
CA ALA A 173 18.90 -26.51 9.86
C ALA A 173 18.38 -26.87 8.44
N ALA A 174 17.36 -27.72 8.33
CA ALA A 174 16.93 -28.45 7.14
C ALA A 174 15.47 -28.13 6.81
N VAL A 175 15.05 -26.87 6.98
CA VAL A 175 13.93 -26.33 6.19
C VAL A 175 14.47 -26.01 4.79
N THR A 176 14.95 -27.06 4.12
CA THR A 176 15.54 -27.03 2.80
C THR A 176 14.48 -27.47 1.81
N GLY A 177 13.91 -26.49 1.11
CA GLY A 177 13.22 -26.76 -0.14
C GLY A 177 12.18 -25.69 -0.43
N GLN A 178 11.03 -25.80 0.20
CA GLN A 178 9.81 -25.17 -0.30
C GLN A 178 9.29 -24.00 0.53
N TYR A 179 9.69 -23.88 1.79
CA TYR A 179 9.20 -22.83 2.67
C TYR A 179 10.18 -21.66 2.75
N ASP A 180 9.62 -20.47 2.60
CA ASP A 180 10.29 -19.17 2.74
C ASP A 180 10.53 -18.82 4.21
N SER A 181 9.69 -19.34 5.10
CA SER A 181 9.64 -18.94 6.51
C SER A 181 9.00 -20.02 7.38
N CYS A 182 9.15 -19.87 8.70
CA CYS A 182 8.66 -20.82 9.67
C CYS A 182 8.00 -20.07 10.83
N LEU A 183 6.74 -20.36 11.13
CA LEU A 183 6.05 -19.90 12.32
C LEU A 183 6.23 -20.95 13.42
N ILE A 184 6.88 -20.57 14.51
CA ILE A 184 7.06 -21.41 15.69
C ILE A 184 6.05 -20.92 16.72
N LEU A 185 5.08 -21.75 17.03
CA LEU A 185 4.18 -21.55 18.16
C LEU A 185 4.92 -22.07 19.40
N ASP A 186 5.27 -21.15 20.29
CA ASP A 186 5.86 -21.47 21.60
C ASP A 186 4.74 -21.53 22.64
N ASP A 187 4.83 -22.50 23.56
CA ASP A 187 3.87 -22.70 24.67
C ASP A 187 3.81 -21.47 25.59
N GLN A 188 4.82 -20.59 25.52
CA GLN A 188 4.91 -19.32 26.24
C GLN A 188 4.08 -18.17 25.59
N GLU A 189 3.11 -18.49 24.73
CA GLU A 189 2.15 -17.58 24.08
C GLU A 189 2.75 -16.50 23.13
N GLN A 190 4.04 -16.56 22.82
CA GLN A 190 4.67 -15.61 21.89
C GLN A 190 5.03 -16.29 20.56
N PRO A 191 4.20 -16.16 19.52
CA PRO A 191 4.51 -16.72 18.22
C PRO A 191 5.78 -16.08 17.66
N LEU A 192 6.75 -16.93 17.33
CA LEU A 192 8.04 -16.56 16.78
C LEU A 192 8.08 -16.87 15.29
N TYR A 193 8.40 -15.89 14.47
CA TYR A 193 8.50 -16.04 13.03
C TYR A 193 9.96 -16.05 12.59
N LEU A 194 10.39 -17.16 12.01
CA LEU A 194 11.74 -17.34 11.47
C LEU A 194 11.74 -17.08 9.96
N VAL A 195 12.50 -16.07 9.58
CA VAL A 195 12.71 -15.62 8.21
C VAL A 195 13.97 -16.29 7.67
N LYS A 196 13.92 -16.92 6.48
CA LYS A 196 15.05 -17.70 5.93
C LYS A 196 16.06 -16.88 5.15
N ASP A 197 15.59 -15.81 4.52
CA ASP A 197 16.42 -14.83 3.81
C ASP A 197 16.01 -13.44 4.28
N ALA A 198 16.64 -12.98 5.35
CA ALA A 198 16.32 -11.71 5.97
C ALA A 198 16.45 -10.54 4.99
N GLN A 199 17.38 -10.60 4.04
CA GLN A 199 17.64 -9.52 3.10
C GLN A 199 16.49 -9.30 2.10
N SER A 200 15.81 -10.37 1.67
CA SER A 200 14.71 -10.27 0.70
C SER A 200 13.31 -10.31 1.32
N GLN A 201 13.20 -10.68 2.60
CA GLN A 201 11.93 -10.86 3.30
C GLN A 201 11.67 -9.81 4.40
N LEU A 202 12.69 -9.06 4.84
CA LEU A 202 12.54 -7.97 5.82
C LEU A 202 12.92 -6.64 5.18
N LEU A 203 11.98 -5.70 5.23
CA LEU A 203 12.18 -4.33 4.79
C LEU A 203 12.08 -3.41 6.01
N PRO A 204 13.17 -2.74 6.45
CA PRO A 204 13.08 -1.73 7.49
C PRO A 204 12.26 -0.54 6.98
N VAL A 205 11.24 -0.15 7.72
CA VAL A 205 10.34 0.97 7.36
C VAL A 205 10.52 2.14 8.30
N TYR A 206 10.64 1.86 9.60
CA TYR A 206 10.85 2.89 10.62
C TYR A 206 11.93 2.49 11.61
N VAL A 207 12.65 3.47 12.09
CA VAL A 207 13.45 3.37 13.31
C VAL A 207 12.79 4.25 14.36
N ALA A 208 12.54 3.68 15.54
CA ALA A 208 11.87 4.37 16.62
C ALA A 208 12.67 4.24 17.91
N ARG A 209 12.78 5.35 18.64
CA ARG A 209 13.20 5.35 20.04
C ARG A 209 11.95 5.41 20.90
N VAL A 210 11.79 4.40 21.76
CA VAL A 210 10.60 4.20 22.57
C VAL A 210 10.95 4.41 24.03
N ARG A 211 10.15 5.19 24.75
CA ARG A 211 10.21 5.35 26.20
C ARG A 211 9.29 4.36 26.86
N VAL A 212 9.80 3.69 27.90
CA VAL A 212 8.99 2.91 28.82
C VAL A 212 8.49 3.84 29.93
N MET A 213 7.18 3.95 30.10
CA MET A 213 6.60 4.70 31.21
C MET A 213 6.42 3.77 32.41
N SER A 214 7.03 4.11 33.55
CA SER A 214 6.79 3.39 34.80
C SER A 214 5.35 3.60 35.27
N SER A 215 4.77 2.56 35.89
CA SER A 215 3.37 2.52 36.33
C SER A 215 2.93 3.64 37.30
N GLY A 216 3.89 4.40 37.88
CA GLY A 216 3.62 5.56 38.75
C GLY A 216 3.93 6.94 38.15
N GLU A 217 4.46 7.03 36.93
CA GLU A 217 4.72 8.33 36.28
C GLU A 217 3.43 8.87 35.65
N SER A 218 2.62 9.56 36.45
CA SER A 218 1.54 10.45 35.99
C SER A 218 2.16 11.71 35.35
N GLY A 219 2.87 11.55 34.23
CA GLY A 219 3.60 12.65 33.61
C GLY A 219 2.67 13.79 33.17
N SER A 220 2.73 14.94 33.85
CA SER A 220 2.02 16.18 33.51
C SER A 220 2.67 16.94 32.33
N SER A 221 3.43 16.26 31.47
CA SER A 221 4.13 16.88 30.35
C SER A 221 3.19 16.96 29.17
N ALA A 222 2.39 18.03 29.09
CA ALA A 222 1.54 18.37 27.95
C ALA A 222 1.04 17.12 27.21
N ALA A 223 0.42 16.23 27.99
CA ALA A 223 -0.43 15.18 27.47
C ALA A 223 -1.60 15.92 26.84
N ASN A 224 -1.36 16.47 25.64
CA ASN A 224 -2.41 16.74 24.71
C ASN A 224 -3.20 15.46 24.69
N GLN A 225 -4.44 15.58 25.14
CA GLN A 225 -5.54 14.72 24.78
C GLN A 225 -5.33 14.25 23.35
N PHE A 226 -4.62 13.12 23.20
CA PHE A 226 -5.33 12.00 22.64
C PHE A 226 -6.48 11.81 23.62
N ASP A 227 -7.60 12.50 23.34
CA ASP A 227 -8.86 12.22 24.02
C ASP A 227 -8.92 10.71 24.03
N GLY A 228 -9.04 10.07 25.19
CA GLY A 228 -9.14 8.61 25.27
C GLY A 228 -10.32 8.03 24.48
N ARG A 229 -10.96 8.81 23.59
CA ARG A 229 -11.65 8.34 22.40
C ARG A 229 -10.63 7.75 21.44
N PRO A 230 -10.53 6.41 21.37
CA PRO A 230 -9.91 5.84 20.21
C PRO A 230 -10.74 6.28 18.98
N PRO A 231 -10.17 6.30 17.76
CA PRO A 231 -10.97 6.59 16.56
C PRO A 231 -12.29 5.81 16.63
N PRO A 232 -13.45 6.37 16.22
CA PRO A 232 -14.81 5.85 16.52
C PRO A 232 -15.05 4.34 16.30
N ALA A 233 -14.14 3.66 15.61
CA ALA A 233 -14.04 2.21 15.52
C ALA A 233 -13.81 1.45 16.85
N LEU A 234 -13.35 2.07 17.95
CA LEU A 234 -12.69 1.33 19.04
C LEU A 234 -13.30 1.45 20.46
N LEU A 235 -14.60 1.82 20.60
CA LEU A 235 -15.40 1.36 21.78
C LEU A 235 -15.66 -0.16 21.75
N GLN A 236 -15.11 -0.85 20.75
CA GLN A 236 -14.95 -2.30 20.67
C GLN A 236 -13.88 -2.76 21.67
N GLY A 237 -14.27 -3.09 22.91
CA GLY A 237 -13.30 -3.64 23.88
C GLY A 237 -13.86 -4.48 25.02
N LEU A 238 -15.17 -4.43 25.30
CA LEU A 238 -15.78 -5.38 26.23
C LEU A 238 -16.05 -6.69 25.48
N PRO A 239 -15.70 -7.87 26.00
CA PRO A 239 -16.03 -9.12 25.34
C PRO A 239 -17.55 -9.25 25.23
N CYS A 240 -18.02 -9.71 24.07
CA CYS A 240 -19.41 -10.07 23.86
C CYS A 240 -19.81 -11.14 24.86
N ASP A 241 -20.92 -10.96 25.57
CA ASP A 241 -21.39 -11.90 26.59
C ASP A 241 -21.84 -13.26 25.99
N ILE A 242 -21.88 -13.39 24.65
CA ILE A 242 -22.24 -14.63 23.95
C ILE A 242 -21.02 -15.38 23.43
N CYS A 243 -20.16 -14.73 22.65
CA CYS A 243 -19.02 -15.41 22.04
C CYS A 243 -17.71 -15.21 22.80
N GLU A 244 -17.66 -14.29 23.77
CA GLU A 244 -16.53 -13.91 24.62
C GLU A 244 -15.22 -13.53 23.89
N THR A 245 -15.22 -13.60 22.56
CA THR A 245 -14.06 -13.46 21.68
C THR A 245 -14.10 -12.14 20.92
N ASN A 246 -15.28 -11.75 20.44
CA ASN A 246 -15.46 -10.49 19.73
C ASN A 246 -15.86 -9.36 20.67
N CYS A 247 -15.45 -8.14 20.32
CA CYS A 247 -15.80 -6.96 21.09
C CYS A 247 -17.28 -6.58 20.93
N SER A 248 -17.97 -6.36 22.05
CA SER A 248 -19.32 -5.88 22.11
C SER A 248 -19.40 -4.44 21.64
N THR A 249 -20.37 -4.15 20.78
CA THR A 249 -20.64 -2.81 20.25
C THR A 249 -22.03 -2.31 20.63
N LEU A 250 -22.89 -3.20 21.14
CA LEU A 250 -24.29 -2.95 21.41
C LEU A 250 -24.62 -3.42 22.83
N TRP A 251 -25.44 -2.65 23.53
CA TRP A 251 -26.08 -3.08 24.78
C TRP A 251 -27.56 -3.34 24.50
N CYS A 252 -28.00 -4.55 24.80
CA CYS A 252 -29.41 -4.90 24.80
C CYS A 252 -29.99 -4.53 26.17
N VAL A 253 -30.88 -3.52 26.20
CA VAL A 253 -31.48 -3.04 27.46
C VAL A 253 -32.33 -4.12 28.13
N ASN A 254 -33.02 -4.95 27.35
CA ASN A 254 -33.92 -5.97 27.87
C ASN A 254 -33.21 -7.18 28.46
N ASP A 255 -32.13 -7.63 27.83
CA ASP A 255 -31.35 -8.78 28.32
C ASP A 255 -30.24 -8.38 29.28
N GLN A 256 -29.98 -7.07 29.40
CA GLN A 256 -28.80 -6.54 30.08
C GLN A 256 -27.50 -7.19 29.60
N ALA A 257 -27.39 -7.40 28.29
CA ALA A 257 -26.28 -8.12 27.66
C ALA A 257 -25.51 -7.22 26.69
N LYS A 258 -24.18 -7.40 26.65
CA LYS A 258 -23.25 -6.75 25.72
C LYS A 258 -23.04 -7.68 24.53
N LEU A 259 -23.38 -7.21 23.33
CA LEU A 259 -23.35 -8.01 22.12
C LEU A 259 -22.37 -7.42 21.10
N CYS A 260 -21.56 -8.28 20.46
CA CYS A 260 -20.88 -7.92 19.23
C CYS A 260 -21.88 -7.94 18.06
N LYS A 261 -21.53 -7.26 16.96
CA LYS A 261 -22.41 -7.18 15.78
C LYS A 261 -22.79 -8.55 15.22
N GLU A 262 -21.87 -9.51 15.21
CA GLU A 262 -22.10 -10.86 14.68
C GLU A 262 -23.08 -11.66 15.56
N CYS A 263 -22.91 -11.59 16.88
CA CYS A 263 -23.83 -12.23 17.82
C CYS A 263 -25.21 -11.54 17.78
N ASP A 264 -25.26 -10.21 17.67
CA ASP A 264 -26.51 -9.48 17.47
C ASP A 264 -27.20 -9.90 16.17
N TYR A 265 -26.45 -10.00 15.06
CA TYR A 265 -26.95 -10.46 13.76
C TYR A 265 -27.51 -11.89 13.85
N ARG A 266 -26.76 -12.83 14.43
CA ARG A 266 -27.21 -14.22 14.57
C ARG A 266 -28.44 -14.37 15.46
N LEU A 267 -28.54 -13.59 16.53
CA LEU A 267 -29.74 -13.60 17.38
C LEU A 267 -30.96 -13.02 16.67
N HIS A 268 -30.76 -12.07 15.75
CA HIS A 268 -31.85 -11.31 15.19
C HIS A 268 -32.15 -11.57 13.72
N GLU A 269 -31.31 -12.24 12.92
CA GLU A 269 -31.50 -12.35 11.45
C GLU A 269 -31.81 -13.78 10.95
N VAL A 270 -32.10 -14.72 11.85
CA VAL A 270 -32.49 -16.11 11.55
C VAL A 270 -33.71 -16.23 10.60
N GLU A 271 -34.40 -15.15 10.27
CA GLU A 271 -35.52 -15.17 9.29
C GLU A 271 -35.12 -14.96 7.82
N ARG A 272 -33.89 -14.56 7.46
CA ARG A 272 -33.60 -14.21 6.05
C ARG A 272 -33.02 -15.32 5.17
N LEU A 273 -32.58 -16.43 5.73
CA LEU A 273 -32.13 -17.60 4.97
C LEU A 273 -33.15 -18.73 5.10
N GLY A 274 -34.36 -18.46 4.62
CA GLY A 274 -35.25 -19.53 4.15
C GLY A 274 -34.86 -19.85 2.71
N ASP A 275 -33.79 -20.62 2.53
CA ASP A 275 -33.53 -21.30 1.27
C ASP A 275 -34.49 -22.51 1.21
N PRO A 276 -35.46 -22.56 0.28
CA PRO A 276 -36.56 -23.54 0.29
C PRO A 276 -36.12 -25.01 0.06
N ASP A 277 -34.87 -25.28 -0.29
CA ASP A 277 -34.47 -26.61 -0.81
C ASP A 277 -33.77 -27.55 0.20
N HIS A 278 -33.78 -27.26 1.50
CA HIS A 278 -33.26 -28.20 2.52
C HIS A 278 -34.23 -28.46 3.68
N HIS A 279 -35.24 -29.30 3.41
CA HIS A 279 -36.07 -29.93 4.44
C HIS A 279 -35.55 -31.33 4.82
N SER A 280 -35.24 -31.54 6.10
CA SER A 280 -36.02 -32.45 6.94
C SER A 280 -35.56 -32.42 8.40
N ARG A 281 -36.53 -32.44 9.33
CA ARG A 281 -36.44 -32.53 10.81
C ARG A 281 -36.28 -31.28 11.67
N SER A 282 -36.01 -30.09 11.14
CA SER A 282 -35.81 -28.88 11.96
C SER A 282 -37.04 -27.96 12.11
N GLU A 283 -38.19 -28.30 11.51
CA GLU A 283 -39.27 -27.33 11.26
C GLU A 283 -40.06 -26.93 12.51
N GLU A 284 -40.28 -27.85 13.45
CA GLU A 284 -41.06 -27.56 14.66
C GLU A 284 -40.27 -26.73 15.68
N LEU A 285 -38.96 -27.01 15.81
CA LEU A 285 -38.04 -26.22 16.63
C LEU A 285 -37.83 -24.82 16.03
N LEU A 286 -37.69 -24.72 14.70
CA LEU A 286 -37.59 -23.45 14.00
C LEU A 286 -38.89 -22.66 14.06
N ARG A 287 -40.07 -23.29 14.04
CA ARG A 287 -41.35 -22.59 14.22
C ARG A 287 -41.47 -21.98 15.61
N HIS A 288 -41.09 -22.74 16.64
CA HIS A 288 -41.06 -22.24 18.02
C HIS A 288 -40.02 -21.13 18.22
N MET A 289 -38.86 -21.22 17.55
CA MET A 289 -37.85 -20.17 17.53
C MET A 289 -38.27 -18.95 16.70
N ARG A 290 -39.06 -19.10 15.63
CA ARG A 290 -39.61 -17.99 14.82
C ARG A 290 -40.67 -17.20 15.58
N GLU A 291 -41.62 -17.89 16.23
CA GLU A 291 -42.63 -17.24 17.09
C GLU A 291 -41.97 -16.55 18.30
N SER A 292 -40.91 -17.15 18.87
CA SER A 292 -40.12 -16.50 19.93
C SER A 292 -39.26 -15.34 19.42
N SER A 293 -38.67 -15.45 18.22
CA SER A 293 -37.81 -14.44 17.59
C SER A 293 -38.57 -13.16 17.21
N MET A 294 -39.83 -13.28 16.75
CA MET A 294 -40.68 -12.12 16.49
C MET A 294 -41.03 -11.36 17.78
N ILE A 295 -41.24 -12.09 18.89
CA ILE A 295 -41.48 -11.51 20.23
C ILE A 295 -40.19 -10.87 20.78
N ILE A 296 -39.03 -11.47 20.52
CA ILE A 296 -37.70 -10.96 20.90
C ILE A 296 -37.36 -9.68 20.12
N ARG A 297 -37.57 -9.61 18.80
CA ARG A 297 -37.26 -8.39 18.02
C ARG A 297 -38.02 -7.14 18.46
N GLN A 298 -39.26 -7.29 18.95
CA GLN A 298 -40.07 -6.16 19.39
C GLN A 298 -39.74 -5.66 20.80
N ARG A 299 -38.99 -6.44 21.59
CA ARG A 299 -38.72 -6.09 22.99
C ARG A 299 -37.34 -5.48 23.20
N HIS A 300 -36.37 -5.72 22.33
CA HIS A 300 -34.96 -5.43 22.66
C HIS A 300 -34.59 -4.02 22.21
N VAL A 301 -34.66 -3.06 23.14
CA VAL A 301 -34.15 -1.70 22.92
C VAL A 301 -32.62 -1.79 22.86
N ARG A 302 -32.05 -1.46 21.68
CA ARG A 302 -30.61 -1.48 21.44
C ARG A 302 -30.08 -0.07 21.58
N VAL A 303 -29.17 0.11 22.52
CA VAL A 303 -28.43 1.36 22.65
C VAL A 303 -26.95 1.08 22.42
N PRO A 304 -26.22 2.01 21.78
CA PRO A 304 -24.77 2.05 21.92
C PRO A 304 -24.38 1.86 23.38
N ILE A 305 -23.32 1.10 23.67
CA ILE A 305 -22.97 0.73 25.05
C ILE A 305 -22.71 1.95 25.96
N ASN A 306 -22.38 3.08 25.35
CA ASN A 306 -22.19 4.41 25.95
C ASN A 306 -23.50 5.14 26.30
N GLU A 307 -24.66 4.65 25.85
CA GLU A 307 -26.00 5.26 26.03
C GLU A 307 -26.88 4.44 26.98
N ARG A 308 -26.27 3.63 27.86
CA ARG A 308 -26.97 2.77 28.82
C ARG A 308 -27.94 3.59 29.70
N PRO A 309 -29.26 3.30 29.69
CA PRO A 309 -30.21 3.90 30.62
C PRO A 309 -29.87 3.47 32.05
N GLY A 310 -29.69 4.43 32.95
CA GLY A 310 -29.23 4.20 34.32
C GLY A 310 -27.93 4.92 34.68
N MET A 311 -27.33 5.71 33.77
CA MET A 311 -26.48 6.80 34.23
C MET A 311 -27.35 7.78 35.01
N ASP A 312 -26.86 8.21 36.18
CA ASP A 312 -27.48 9.25 36.99
C ASP A 312 -27.91 10.41 36.09
N PRO A 313 -29.08 11.04 36.32
CA PRO A 313 -29.74 12.02 35.42
C PRO A 313 -28.94 13.31 35.14
N GLY A 314 -27.65 13.31 35.39
CA GLY A 314 -26.78 14.46 35.35
C GLY A 314 -26.91 15.26 36.64
N VAL A 315 -25.80 15.86 37.01
CA VAL A 315 -25.75 16.77 38.15
C VAL A 315 -26.26 18.14 37.71
N CYS A 316 -27.06 18.81 38.55
CA CYS A 316 -27.48 20.18 38.27
C CYS A 316 -26.27 21.11 38.14
N HIS A 317 -26.15 21.82 37.03
CA HIS A 317 -25.02 22.72 36.76
C HIS A 317 -25.11 24.05 37.54
N LEU A 318 -26.28 24.41 38.04
CA LEU A 318 -26.54 25.67 38.74
C LEU A 318 -26.33 25.59 40.26
N LEU A 319 -26.24 24.37 40.80
CA LEU A 319 -26.00 24.09 42.21
C LEU A 319 -24.89 23.03 42.29
N PRO A 320 -23.61 23.43 42.15
CA PRO A 320 -22.50 22.51 42.38
C PRO A 320 -22.58 21.95 43.81
N ALA A 321 -22.19 20.69 43.98
CA ALA A 321 -22.12 20.05 45.31
C ALA A 321 -21.34 20.96 46.27
N ALA A 322 -21.97 21.38 47.37
CA ALA A 322 -21.23 21.93 48.49
C ALA A 322 -20.32 20.83 49.06
N ASP A 323 -19.14 21.18 49.58
CA ASP A 323 -18.12 20.23 50.04
C ASP A 323 -18.73 19.11 50.91
N GLY A 324 -18.86 17.90 50.33
CA GLY A 324 -19.36 16.70 50.99
C GLY A 324 -20.87 16.38 50.86
N ALA A 325 -21.66 17.21 50.19
CA ALA A 325 -23.08 16.93 49.91
C ALA A 325 -23.27 16.35 48.50
N GLU A 326 -24.09 15.31 48.36
CA GLU A 326 -24.50 14.81 47.05
C GLU A 326 -25.28 15.90 46.31
N ALA A 327 -24.83 16.25 45.11
CA ALA A 327 -25.51 17.27 44.33
C ALA A 327 -26.88 16.78 43.86
N PRO A 328 -27.90 17.65 43.85
CA PRO A 328 -29.26 17.25 43.56
C PRO A 328 -29.40 16.78 42.11
N PRO A 329 -30.14 15.68 41.86
CA PRO A 329 -30.35 15.17 40.52
C PRO A 329 -31.09 16.18 39.66
N ALA A 330 -30.71 16.29 38.39
CA ALA A 330 -31.44 17.12 37.45
C ALA A 330 -32.81 16.52 37.12
N ALA A 331 -33.84 17.36 37.07
CA ALA A 331 -35.21 16.98 36.73
C ALA A 331 -35.80 17.81 35.59
N TRP A 332 -35.17 18.95 35.28
CA TRP A 332 -35.60 19.92 34.29
C TRP A 332 -34.47 20.24 33.31
N TRP A 333 -34.83 20.78 32.16
CA TRP A 333 -33.92 21.29 31.14
C TRP A 333 -34.26 22.76 30.87
N ASP A 334 -33.29 23.66 31.02
CA ASP A 334 -33.45 25.06 30.62
C ASP A 334 -33.14 25.19 29.13
N ARG A 335 -34.17 25.39 28.31
CA ARG A 335 -34.03 25.50 26.85
C ARG A 335 -33.18 26.69 26.41
N LYS A 336 -33.08 27.75 27.22
CA LYS A 336 -32.32 28.95 26.88
C LYS A 336 -30.83 28.79 27.17
N LEU A 337 -30.51 28.06 28.23
CA LEU A 337 -29.13 27.86 28.68
C LEU A 337 -28.56 26.51 28.19
N GLU A 338 -29.41 25.61 27.69
CA GLU A 338 -29.06 24.26 27.25
C GLU A 338 -28.35 23.45 28.36
N ILE A 339 -28.87 23.55 29.59
CA ILE A 339 -28.32 22.85 30.75
C ILE A 339 -29.40 22.13 31.56
N PRO A 340 -29.04 21.02 32.24
CA PRO A 340 -29.91 20.31 33.15
C PRO A 340 -29.99 21.03 34.51
N VAL A 341 -31.20 21.13 35.05
CA VAL A 341 -31.54 21.90 36.25
C VAL A 341 -32.29 21.01 37.27
N SER A 342 -31.93 21.09 38.55
CA SER A 342 -32.64 20.37 39.62
C SER A 342 -33.95 21.08 40.00
N SER A 343 -34.86 20.36 40.64
CA SER A 343 -36.08 20.96 41.17
C SER A 343 -35.80 22.06 42.21
N VAL A 344 -34.68 21.97 42.94
CA VAL A 344 -34.25 22.97 43.93
C VAL A 344 -33.78 24.24 43.24
N ALA A 345 -32.88 24.12 42.25
CA ALA A 345 -32.43 25.27 41.45
C ALA A 345 -33.61 25.95 40.75
N LYS A 346 -34.60 25.17 40.27
CA LYS A 346 -35.84 25.70 39.72
C LYS A 346 -36.60 26.58 40.71
N SER A 347 -36.77 26.15 41.97
CA SER A 347 -37.49 26.97 42.97
C SER A 347 -36.71 28.20 43.46
N GLU A 348 -35.38 28.12 43.51
CA GLU A 348 -34.54 29.19 44.08
C GLU A 348 -34.13 30.25 43.07
N GLN A 349 -33.76 29.85 41.85
CA GLN A 349 -33.13 30.73 40.87
C GLN A 349 -34.09 31.22 39.79
N TYR A 350 -35.28 30.61 39.67
CA TYR A 350 -36.28 31.00 38.68
C TYR A 350 -37.48 31.64 39.40
N PRO A 351 -37.73 32.96 39.23
CA PRO A 351 -38.89 33.59 39.84
C PRO A 351 -40.20 32.94 39.39
N SER A 352 -41.23 32.99 40.24
CA SER A 352 -42.54 32.36 40.00
C SER A 352 -43.24 32.77 38.70
N ASN A 353 -42.78 33.86 38.07
CA ASN A 353 -43.25 34.38 36.78
C ASN A 353 -42.36 33.98 35.58
N VAL A 354 -41.40 33.07 35.74
CA VAL A 354 -40.65 32.55 34.59
C VAL A 354 -41.61 31.80 33.69
N ASP A 355 -41.64 32.24 32.43
CA ASP A 355 -42.35 31.64 31.32
C ASP A 355 -42.20 30.11 31.35
N GLU A 356 -43.30 29.39 31.55
CA GLU A 356 -43.33 27.92 31.60
C GLU A 356 -42.74 27.29 30.34
N THR A 357 -42.61 28.05 29.25
CA THR A 357 -41.97 27.62 28.01
C THR A 357 -40.44 27.48 28.09
N ARG A 358 -39.79 28.08 29.11
CA ARG A 358 -38.32 28.04 29.27
C ARG A 358 -37.82 26.74 29.89
N LEU A 359 -38.56 26.19 30.86
CA LEU A 359 -38.17 24.99 31.59
C LEU A 359 -39.03 23.81 31.15
N GLN A 360 -38.38 22.78 30.62
CA GLN A 360 -39.05 21.55 30.20
C GLN A 360 -38.66 20.40 31.13
N PRO A 361 -39.54 19.44 31.46
CA PRO A 361 -39.12 18.22 32.13
C PRO A 361 -37.99 17.52 31.35
N LEU A 362 -36.94 17.10 32.06
CA LEU A 362 -35.72 16.56 31.42
C LEU A 362 -36.03 15.35 30.53
N ALA A 363 -36.97 14.50 30.94
CA ALA A 363 -37.41 13.35 30.16
C ALA A 363 -38.05 13.75 28.80
N SER A 364 -38.85 14.82 28.79
CA SER A 364 -39.47 15.33 27.55
C SER A 364 -38.42 15.99 26.65
N ALA A 365 -37.50 16.78 27.22
CA ALA A 365 -36.39 17.38 26.47
C ALA A 365 -35.49 16.31 25.84
N TYR A 366 -35.22 15.21 26.57
CA TYR A 366 -34.48 14.08 26.05
C TYR A 366 -35.21 13.39 24.88
N GLN A 367 -36.52 13.12 25.01
CA GLN A 367 -37.31 12.54 23.92
C GLN A 367 -37.33 13.43 22.66
N GLU A 368 -37.46 14.75 22.84
CA GLU A 368 -37.37 15.72 21.73
C GLU A 368 -35.98 15.70 21.08
N GLY A 369 -34.91 15.68 21.88
CA GLY A 369 -33.53 15.58 21.38
C GLY A 369 -33.28 14.29 20.60
N VAL A 370 -33.74 13.15 21.11
CA VAL A 370 -33.64 11.85 20.43
C VAL A 370 -34.43 11.85 19.12
N ALA A 371 -35.63 12.42 19.10
CA ALA A 371 -36.43 12.53 17.88
C ALA A 371 -35.76 13.43 16.83
N ALA A 372 -35.21 14.58 17.25
CA ALA A 372 -34.48 15.49 16.38
C ALA A 372 -33.23 14.83 15.79
N GLU A 373 -32.45 14.12 16.62
CA GLU A 373 -31.25 13.41 16.16
C GLU A 373 -31.59 12.22 15.25
N SER A 374 -32.70 11.52 15.51
CA SER A 374 -33.22 10.46 14.62
C SER A 374 -33.59 11.03 13.24
N ASN A 375 -34.26 12.18 13.20
CA ASN A 375 -34.59 12.86 11.95
C ASN A 375 -33.32 13.31 11.20
N ARG A 376 -32.34 13.88 11.91
CA ARG A 376 -31.04 14.25 11.36
C ARG A 376 -30.30 13.04 10.80
N ARG A 377 -30.28 11.94 11.54
CA ARG A 377 -29.68 10.66 11.10
C ARG A 377 -30.35 10.14 9.85
N ASN A 378 -31.69 10.14 9.78
CA ASN A 378 -32.44 9.69 8.60
C ASN A 378 -32.15 10.57 7.38
N PHE A 379 -32.04 11.89 7.57
CA PHE A 379 -31.63 12.82 6.53
C PHE A 379 -30.19 12.53 6.03
N LEU A 380 -29.24 12.34 6.94
CA LEU A 380 -27.86 11.99 6.58
C LEU A 380 -27.78 10.64 5.85
N LEU A 381 -28.56 9.64 6.29
CA LEU A 381 -28.64 8.35 5.59
C LEU A 381 -29.26 8.49 4.19
N SER A 382 -30.21 9.41 4.00
CA SER A 382 -30.76 9.73 2.68
C SER A 382 -29.68 10.32 1.77
N LEU A 383 -28.89 11.27 2.25
CA LEU A 383 -27.78 11.87 1.49
C LEU A 383 -26.70 10.84 1.15
N LEU A 384 -26.36 9.95 2.07
CA LEU A 384 -25.39 8.88 1.81
C LEU A 384 -25.88 7.95 0.69
N ARG A 385 -27.16 7.56 0.69
CA ARG A 385 -27.75 6.75 -0.39
C ARG A 385 -27.71 7.47 -1.74
N GLU A 386 -27.93 8.78 -1.75
CA GLU A 386 -27.83 9.60 -2.96
C GLU A 386 -26.40 9.64 -3.49
N ILE A 387 -25.41 9.84 -2.62
CA ILE A 387 -23.98 9.79 -2.97
C ILE A 387 -23.60 8.41 -3.52
N ASP A 388 -24.03 7.32 -2.89
CA ASP A 388 -23.77 5.95 -3.36
C ASP A 388 -24.39 5.70 -4.73
N SER A 389 -25.61 6.20 -4.96
CA SER A 389 -26.29 6.13 -6.26
C SER A 389 -25.53 6.90 -7.35
N LEU A 390 -25.05 8.11 -7.05
CA LEU A 390 -24.25 8.91 -7.95
C LEU A 390 -22.89 8.25 -8.23
N GLY A 391 -22.25 7.66 -7.21
CA GLY A 391 -21.03 6.87 -7.36
C GLY A 391 -21.22 5.69 -8.31
N ALA A 392 -22.28 4.89 -8.09
CA ALA A 392 -22.61 3.75 -8.97
C ALA A 392 -22.99 4.19 -10.40
N GLN A 393 -23.56 5.38 -10.58
CA GLN A 393 -23.80 5.95 -11.91
C GLN A 393 -22.49 6.36 -12.58
N LEU A 394 -21.61 7.07 -11.87
CA LEU A 394 -20.31 7.49 -12.37
C LEU A 394 -19.42 6.29 -12.73
N GLU A 395 -19.41 5.24 -11.91
CA GLU A 395 -18.67 4.01 -12.20
C GLU A 395 -19.19 3.33 -13.47
N ARG A 396 -20.52 3.25 -13.65
CA ARG A 396 -21.12 2.69 -14.87
C ARG A 396 -20.79 3.51 -16.12
N GLU A 397 -20.87 4.84 -16.02
CA GLU A 397 -20.59 5.73 -17.16
C GLU A 397 -19.10 5.81 -17.49
N SER A 398 -18.24 5.87 -16.47
CA SER A 398 -16.78 5.99 -16.63
C SER A 398 -16.15 4.68 -17.10
N SER A 399 -16.45 3.55 -16.45
CA SER A 399 -15.80 2.28 -16.79
C SER A 399 -16.21 1.77 -18.17
N VAL A 400 -17.51 1.75 -18.49
CA VAL A 400 -18.00 1.19 -19.76
C VAL A 400 -17.62 2.08 -20.95
N SER A 401 -17.71 3.41 -20.80
CA SER A 401 -17.39 4.34 -21.89
C SER A 401 -15.89 4.41 -22.16
N VAL A 402 -15.06 4.48 -21.12
CA VAL A 402 -13.60 4.55 -21.27
C VAL A 402 -13.05 3.23 -21.80
N ASP A 403 -13.48 2.09 -21.26
CA ASP A 403 -13.03 0.78 -21.76
C ASP A 403 -13.45 0.55 -23.21
N SER A 404 -14.68 0.91 -23.58
CA SER A 404 -15.14 0.81 -24.97
C SER A 404 -14.29 1.65 -25.92
N ARG A 405 -13.96 2.89 -25.53
CA ARG A 405 -13.08 3.76 -26.32
C ARG A 405 -11.66 3.21 -26.42
N ILE A 406 -11.09 2.73 -25.32
CA ILE A 406 -9.75 2.12 -25.32
C ILE A 406 -9.71 0.88 -26.21
N ARG A 407 -10.70 -0.03 -26.10
CA ARG A 407 -10.79 -1.22 -26.95
C ARG A 407 -10.92 -0.85 -28.42
N THR A 408 -11.68 0.19 -28.74
CA THR A 408 -11.83 0.68 -30.12
C THR A 408 -10.50 1.22 -30.68
N VAL A 409 -9.80 2.06 -29.90
CA VAL A 409 -8.48 2.59 -30.31
C VAL A 409 -7.45 1.48 -30.46
N HIS A 410 -7.41 0.53 -29.52
CA HIS A 410 -6.52 -0.62 -29.57
C HIS A 410 -6.80 -1.52 -30.79
N SER A 411 -8.07 -1.82 -31.08
CA SER A 411 -8.48 -2.59 -32.25
C SER A 411 -8.03 -1.92 -33.56
N HIS A 412 -8.25 -0.61 -33.69
CA HIS A 412 -7.83 0.15 -34.87
C HIS A 412 -6.30 0.24 -35.01
N ALA A 413 -5.56 0.35 -33.90
CA ALA A 413 -4.10 0.31 -33.92
C ALA A 413 -3.58 -1.07 -34.38
N MET A 414 -4.19 -2.15 -33.90
CA MET A 414 -3.84 -3.52 -34.32
C MET A 414 -4.16 -3.78 -35.80
N GLN A 415 -5.29 -3.28 -36.32
CA GLN A 415 -5.61 -3.35 -37.75
C GLN A 415 -4.59 -2.62 -38.61
N LYS A 416 -4.17 -1.41 -38.20
CA LYS A 416 -3.13 -0.64 -38.90
C LYS A 416 -1.79 -1.36 -38.92
N LEU A 417 -1.41 -1.97 -37.80
CA LEU A 417 -0.18 -2.75 -37.71
C LEU A 417 -0.23 -3.98 -38.61
N SER A 418 -1.34 -4.75 -38.59
CA SER A 418 -1.54 -5.90 -39.49
C SER A 418 -1.41 -5.50 -40.95
N PHE A 419 -2.11 -4.44 -41.36
CA PHE A 419 -2.05 -3.92 -42.72
C PHE A 419 -0.62 -3.51 -43.13
N HIS A 420 0.12 -2.87 -42.22
CA HIS A 420 1.51 -2.49 -42.50
C HIS A 420 2.43 -3.72 -42.62
N CYS A 421 2.28 -4.71 -41.73
CA CYS A 421 3.03 -5.96 -41.80
C CYS A 421 2.73 -6.73 -43.09
N GLU A 422 1.47 -6.85 -43.48
CA GLU A 422 1.05 -7.48 -44.74
C GLU A 422 1.65 -6.78 -45.96
N LYS A 423 1.64 -5.44 -45.96
CA LYS A 423 2.27 -4.65 -47.02
C LYS A 423 3.77 -4.91 -47.10
N VAL A 424 4.49 -4.80 -45.98
CA VAL A 424 5.95 -5.02 -45.94
C VAL A 424 6.30 -6.45 -46.36
N MET A 425 5.51 -7.44 -45.92
CA MET A 425 5.70 -8.83 -46.31
C MET A 425 5.49 -9.03 -47.82
N THR A 426 4.47 -8.39 -48.39
CA THR A 426 4.21 -8.43 -49.84
C THR A 426 5.34 -7.78 -50.63
N ASP A 427 5.85 -6.63 -50.18
CA ASP A 427 6.99 -5.94 -50.80
C ASP A 427 8.26 -6.80 -50.73
N LEU A 428 8.51 -7.48 -49.60
CA LEU A 428 9.65 -8.38 -49.43
C LEU A 428 9.56 -9.62 -50.33
N LEU A 429 8.41 -10.27 -50.40
CA LEU A 429 8.19 -11.43 -51.26
C LEU A 429 8.34 -11.06 -52.75
N THR A 430 7.86 -9.88 -53.14
CA THR A 430 8.02 -9.37 -54.51
C THR A 430 9.50 -9.10 -54.83
N ALA A 431 10.25 -8.54 -53.88
CA ALA A 431 11.69 -8.31 -54.04
C ALA A 431 12.47 -9.64 -54.11
N GLU A 432 12.11 -10.63 -53.30
CA GLU A 432 12.68 -11.98 -53.31
C GLU A 432 12.44 -12.67 -54.65
N GLU A 433 11.21 -12.64 -55.16
CA GLU A 433 10.87 -13.22 -56.47
C GLU A 433 11.65 -12.53 -57.60
N SER A 434 11.77 -11.20 -57.57
CA SER A 434 12.59 -10.45 -58.53
C SER A 434 14.06 -10.86 -58.48
N ALA A 435 14.64 -10.99 -57.28
CA ALA A 435 16.01 -11.44 -57.10
C ALA A 435 16.22 -12.88 -57.61
N GLN A 436 15.26 -13.77 -57.35
CA GLN A 436 15.30 -15.15 -57.82
C GLN A 436 15.25 -15.22 -59.36
N ASN A 437 14.42 -14.36 -59.98
CA ASN A 437 14.36 -14.24 -61.44
C ASN A 437 15.71 -13.76 -62.01
N HIS A 438 16.36 -12.76 -61.40
CA HIS A 438 17.69 -12.32 -61.81
C HIS A 438 18.74 -13.43 -61.66
N LEU A 439 18.71 -14.19 -60.55
CA LEU A 439 19.61 -15.31 -60.35
C LEU A 439 19.44 -16.39 -61.42
N ASN A 440 18.19 -16.71 -61.79
CA ASN A 440 17.89 -17.66 -62.86
C ASN A 440 18.43 -17.19 -64.22
N VAL A 441 18.28 -15.89 -64.54
CA VAL A 441 18.86 -15.30 -65.77
C VAL A 441 20.38 -15.40 -65.77
N LEU A 442 21.05 -15.12 -64.65
CA LEU A 442 22.50 -15.24 -64.53
C LEU A 442 22.98 -16.70 -64.66
N LYS A 443 22.28 -17.66 -64.04
CA LYS A 443 22.57 -19.09 -64.17
C LYS A 443 22.47 -19.52 -65.64
N TRP A 444 21.38 -19.15 -66.30
CA TRP A 444 21.19 -19.42 -67.73
C TRP A 444 22.29 -18.78 -68.59
N ALA A 445 22.63 -17.51 -68.36
CA ALA A 445 23.69 -16.83 -69.10
C ALA A 445 25.05 -17.53 -68.93
N LYS A 446 25.36 -18.03 -67.73
CA LYS A 446 26.57 -18.81 -67.45
C LYS A 446 26.58 -20.15 -68.23
N GLU A 447 25.46 -20.86 -68.25
CA GLU A 447 25.30 -22.10 -69.01
C GLU A 447 25.46 -21.87 -70.51
N VAL A 448 24.94 -20.77 -71.05
CA VAL A 448 25.08 -20.39 -72.47
C VAL A 448 26.50 -19.93 -72.82
N ALA A 449 27.18 -19.24 -71.91
CA ALA A 449 28.55 -18.76 -72.14
C ALA A 449 29.58 -19.90 -72.17
N SER A 450 29.35 -21.00 -71.43
CA SER A 450 30.31 -22.10 -71.32
C SER A 450 30.65 -22.78 -72.66
N PRO A 451 29.68 -23.10 -73.56
CA PRO A 451 30.00 -23.60 -74.90
C PRO A 451 30.63 -22.54 -75.81
N GLN A 452 30.18 -21.28 -75.73
CA GLN A 452 30.69 -20.20 -76.59
C GLN A 452 32.17 -19.89 -76.32
N GLN A 453 32.66 -20.18 -75.13
CA GLN A 453 34.07 -20.07 -74.75
C GLN A 453 35.02 -20.86 -75.68
N GLN A 454 34.56 -21.93 -76.31
CA GLN A 454 35.39 -22.71 -77.24
C GLN A 454 35.40 -22.15 -78.66
N ILE A 455 34.46 -21.26 -79.00
CA ILE A 455 34.21 -20.79 -80.37
C ILE A 455 34.64 -19.33 -80.54
N MET A 456 34.55 -18.51 -79.48
CA MET A 456 34.86 -17.08 -79.54
C MET A 456 36.37 -16.82 -79.53
N THR A 457 36.78 -15.75 -80.22
CA THR A 457 38.15 -15.26 -80.10
C THR A 457 38.39 -14.72 -78.68
N PRO A 458 39.63 -14.79 -78.15
CA PRO A 458 39.91 -14.34 -76.78
C PRO A 458 39.46 -12.91 -76.47
N LYS A 459 39.54 -12.00 -77.46
CA LYS A 459 39.08 -10.62 -77.34
C LYS A 459 37.56 -10.52 -77.16
N ALA A 460 36.79 -11.19 -78.02
CA ALA A 460 35.34 -11.15 -77.97
C ALA A 460 34.81 -11.81 -76.69
N TRP A 461 35.49 -12.85 -76.20
CA TRP A 461 35.18 -13.47 -74.91
C TRP A 461 35.43 -12.50 -73.74
N LEU A 462 36.55 -11.77 -73.75
CA LEU A 462 36.91 -10.85 -72.67
C LEU A 462 35.92 -9.69 -72.57
N GLU A 463 35.51 -9.12 -73.70
CA GLU A 463 34.49 -8.06 -73.76
C GLU A 463 33.13 -8.56 -73.21
N LEU A 464 32.70 -9.76 -73.60
CA LEU A 464 31.46 -10.36 -73.12
C LEU A 464 31.51 -10.67 -71.61
N TRP A 465 32.66 -11.16 -71.13
CA TRP A 465 32.87 -11.49 -69.72
C TRP A 465 32.93 -10.23 -68.84
N MET A 466 33.58 -9.17 -69.30
CA MET A 466 33.61 -7.87 -68.61
C MET A 466 32.21 -7.29 -68.43
N GLU A 467 31.35 -7.40 -69.46
CA GLU A 467 29.98 -6.92 -69.37
C GLU A 467 29.12 -7.80 -68.43
N HIS A 468 29.30 -9.12 -68.47
CA HIS A 468 28.68 -10.02 -67.50
C HIS A 468 29.10 -9.68 -66.06
N TYR A 469 30.39 -9.46 -65.83
CA TYR A 469 30.93 -9.09 -64.52
C TYR A 469 30.37 -7.74 -64.03
N ARG A 470 30.24 -6.74 -64.92
CA ARG A 470 29.60 -5.45 -64.61
C ARG A 470 28.17 -5.65 -64.12
N LEU A 471 27.37 -6.44 -64.83
CA LEU A 471 25.97 -6.73 -64.46
C LEU A 471 25.86 -7.50 -63.13
N VAL A 472 26.73 -8.48 -62.89
CA VAL A 472 26.79 -9.21 -61.62
C VAL A 472 27.13 -8.27 -60.46
N LYS A 473 28.07 -7.35 -60.66
CA LYS A 473 28.43 -6.34 -59.66
C LYS A 473 27.28 -5.39 -59.36
N GLU A 474 26.62 -4.85 -60.38
CA GLU A 474 25.44 -3.98 -60.22
C GLU A 474 24.31 -4.69 -59.45
N LEU A 475 24.06 -5.98 -59.75
CA LEU A 475 23.08 -6.78 -59.03
C LEU A 475 23.47 -7.00 -57.55
N ALA A 476 24.74 -7.33 -57.29
CA ALA A 476 25.25 -7.52 -55.93
C ALA A 476 25.24 -6.23 -55.08
N GLU A 477 25.34 -5.07 -55.73
CA GLU A 477 25.16 -3.76 -55.11
C GLU A 477 23.67 -3.46 -54.83
N SER A 478 22.77 -3.81 -55.75
CA SER A 478 21.33 -3.60 -55.59
C SER A 478 20.70 -4.48 -54.49
N MET A 479 21.18 -5.71 -54.33
CA MET A 479 20.59 -6.67 -53.37
C MET A 479 20.92 -6.38 -51.90
N ARG A 480 21.76 -5.38 -51.57
CA ARG A 480 22.35 -5.20 -50.22
C ARG A 480 22.80 -6.53 -49.58
N ALA A 481 23.25 -7.47 -50.41
CA ALA A 481 23.43 -8.84 -50.00
C ALA A 481 24.61 -8.98 -49.02
N ASP A 482 24.44 -9.93 -48.10
CA ASP A 482 25.44 -10.32 -47.12
C ASP A 482 26.79 -10.63 -47.78
N THR A 483 27.87 -10.30 -47.07
CA THR A 483 29.25 -10.29 -47.59
C THR A 483 29.75 -11.64 -48.10
N SER A 484 29.09 -12.74 -47.72
CA SER A 484 29.38 -14.12 -48.14
C SER A 484 29.01 -14.39 -49.60
N LEU A 485 27.80 -14.01 -50.03
CA LEU A 485 27.32 -14.18 -51.42
C LEU A 485 28.16 -13.35 -52.41
N ARG A 486 28.65 -12.19 -51.96
CA ARG A 486 29.57 -11.37 -52.76
C ARG A 486 30.87 -12.07 -53.09
N ARG A 487 31.39 -12.97 -52.23
CA ARG A 487 32.63 -13.69 -52.54
C ARG A 487 32.41 -14.77 -53.59
N GLU A 488 31.33 -15.55 -53.50
CA GLU A 488 31.03 -16.60 -54.48
C GLU A 488 30.73 -16.05 -55.89
N LEU A 489 30.12 -14.87 -55.98
CA LEU A 489 29.76 -14.26 -57.27
C LEU A 489 30.92 -13.52 -57.97
N VAL A 490 31.97 -13.13 -57.23
CA VAL A 490 33.00 -12.19 -57.71
C VAL A 490 34.34 -12.86 -57.99
N GLU A 491 34.60 -14.08 -57.52
CA GLU A 491 35.88 -14.72 -57.79
C GLU A 491 36.11 -14.90 -59.31
N PRO A 492 37.13 -14.25 -59.89
CA PRO A 492 37.39 -14.35 -61.30
C PRO A 492 37.74 -15.80 -61.65
N SER A 493 37.19 -16.29 -62.76
CA SER A 493 37.60 -17.58 -63.30
C SER A 493 39.12 -17.55 -63.53
N PRO A 494 39.88 -18.62 -63.19
CA PRO A 494 41.34 -18.69 -63.41
C PRO A 494 41.74 -18.56 -64.89
N MET A 495 40.76 -18.55 -65.81
CA MET A 495 41.00 -18.25 -67.21
C MET A 495 41.10 -16.75 -67.53
N VAL A 496 40.47 -15.87 -66.74
CA VAL A 496 40.60 -14.40 -66.87
C VAL A 496 42.04 -14.00 -66.60
N GLU A 497 42.66 -14.59 -65.58
CA GLU A 497 44.08 -14.41 -65.29
C GLU A 497 44.96 -14.87 -66.47
N ARG A 498 44.67 -16.02 -67.08
CA ARG A 498 45.42 -16.50 -68.26
C ARG A 498 45.24 -15.62 -69.50
N CYS A 499 44.02 -15.15 -69.77
CA CYS A 499 43.74 -14.28 -70.91
C CYS A 499 44.34 -12.88 -70.72
N SER A 500 44.29 -12.31 -69.51
CA SER A 500 44.94 -11.04 -69.17
C SER A 500 46.45 -11.11 -69.43
N MET A 501 47.10 -12.22 -69.05
CA MET A 501 48.53 -12.43 -69.31
C MET A 501 48.87 -12.56 -70.80
N GLN A 502 47.98 -13.14 -71.63
CA GLN A 502 48.24 -13.31 -73.06
C GLN A 502 48.00 -12.04 -73.90
N VAL A 503 47.14 -11.13 -73.46
CA VAL A 503 46.82 -9.90 -74.20
C VAL A 503 47.81 -8.76 -73.88
N GLY A 504 48.74 -8.96 -72.95
CA GLY A 504 49.78 -7.97 -72.62
C GLY A 504 49.23 -6.72 -71.91
N LEU A 505 48.02 -6.79 -71.34
CA LEU A 505 47.46 -5.73 -70.53
C LEU A 505 48.06 -5.82 -69.13
N SER A 506 49.01 -4.93 -68.84
CA SER A 506 49.56 -4.75 -67.49
C SER A 506 48.45 -4.32 -66.54
N ALA A 507 48.34 -4.98 -65.38
CA ALA A 507 47.31 -4.69 -64.37
C ALA A 507 47.46 -3.29 -63.72
N ASP A 508 48.53 -2.55 -64.03
CA ASP A 508 48.83 -1.21 -63.51
C ASP A 508 48.42 -0.03 -64.43
N ASP A 509 47.90 -0.29 -65.63
CA ASP A 509 47.40 0.80 -66.48
C ASP A 509 46.02 1.25 -65.98
N GLY A 510 46.03 2.33 -65.19
CA GLY A 510 44.87 2.91 -64.53
C GLY A 510 43.63 2.98 -65.41
N LEU A 511 42.53 2.44 -64.88
CA LEU A 511 41.18 2.60 -65.42
C LEU A 511 40.93 4.06 -65.81
N PRO A 512 40.58 4.36 -67.08
CA PRO A 512 40.19 5.71 -67.45
C PRO A 512 38.92 6.07 -66.66
N SER A 513 38.99 7.14 -65.88
CA SER A 513 37.84 7.68 -65.18
C SER A 513 36.82 8.20 -66.21
N VAL A 514 35.85 7.38 -66.56
CA VAL A 514 34.69 7.82 -67.35
C VAL A 514 33.75 8.59 -66.43
N THR A 515 34.05 9.87 -66.22
CA THR A 515 33.06 10.84 -65.74
C THR A 515 32.21 11.29 -66.91
N SER A 516 31.18 10.52 -67.27
CA SER A 516 30.04 11.05 -68.02
C SER A 516 28.78 10.90 -67.18
N ARG A 517 28.49 11.94 -66.39
CA ARG A 517 27.14 12.17 -65.87
C ARG A 517 26.23 12.52 -67.05
N THR A 518 25.45 11.56 -67.53
CA THR A 518 24.22 11.85 -68.26
C THR A 518 23.11 12.06 -67.22
N ASN A 519 22.73 13.32 -67.05
CA ASN A 519 21.52 13.70 -66.32
C ASN A 519 20.31 13.17 -67.11
N TYR A 520 19.66 12.12 -66.62
CA TYR A 520 18.26 11.86 -66.92
C TYR A 520 17.42 12.60 -65.88
N SER A 521 16.81 13.72 -66.30
CA SER A 521 15.68 14.29 -65.60
C SER A 521 14.47 13.40 -65.86
N ASN A 522 13.80 12.93 -64.81
CA ASN A 522 12.47 12.33 -64.95
C ASN A 522 11.42 13.26 -64.36
N ARG A 523 10.45 13.57 -65.23
CA ARG A 523 9.05 13.82 -64.89
C ARG A 523 8.43 12.59 -64.25
#